data_AF-E3MJ03-F1
#
_entry.id   AF-E3MJ03-F1
#
_cell.length_a   1.000
_cell.length_b   1.000
_cell.length_c   1.000
_cell.angle_alpha   90.00
_cell.angle_beta   90.00
_cell.angle_gamma   90.00
#
_symmetry.space_group_name_H-M   'P 1'
#
loop_
_entity.id
_entity.type
_entity.pdbx_description
1 polymer ?
#
loop_
_entity_poly.entity_id
_entity_poly.type
_entity_poly.pdbx_seq_one_letter_code
_entity_poly.pdbx_strand_id
1 'polypeptide(L)'
;MNWFIILSLFCIWNFQECHCCKWSADHCECSDIVDILRRPFDDDKDGILISDKVGCVRNITCRDSTYTYVIISFDESVIDRPDDSLNDIAYVDSADLITGVRTGPVDVFSLFGMSCENEKWYVTKYPFGLSYNTVNSTKYITGGLDGKRSEIGKVICNPVNPPCECSDIVDLFDDHSDKSKIPVTDKDGCDKSITCDADEYFTYITISFNGSEIVRPDDSHKDNEAYVDSINHQTGEPRGPLDIFSFYGMSCENKKWYVTKYPFGLHYYAEDHVEFKHITGDLDGKKSEITKIACKPPGI
;
A
#
# COMPACT_ATOMS: atom_id res chain seq x y z
N MET A 1 22.61 68.35 13.79
CA MET A 1 22.04 67.62 12.63
C MET A 1 23.14 66.70 12.11
N ASN A 2 23.34 65.54 12.75
CA ASN A 2 23.02 64.25 12.12
C ASN A 2 23.03 63.12 13.17
N TRP A 3 22.31 63.28 14.29
CA TRP A 3 22.12 62.18 15.26
C TRP A 3 21.43 60.97 14.60
N PHE A 4 20.53 61.23 13.64
CA PHE A 4 19.89 60.18 12.84
C PHE A 4 20.87 59.32 12.02
N ILE A 5 22.02 59.86 11.61
CA ILE A 5 23.02 59.06 10.86
C ILE A 5 23.75 58.10 11.80
N ILE A 6 24.03 58.51 13.04
CA ILE A 6 24.73 57.65 14.01
C ILE A 6 23.81 56.53 14.51
N LEU A 7 22.52 56.81 14.75
CA LEU A 7 21.54 55.77 15.07
C LEU A 7 21.28 54.84 13.86
N SER A 8 21.27 55.36 12.63
CA SER A 8 21.13 54.54 11.41
C SER A 8 22.33 53.60 11.22
N LEU A 9 23.56 54.08 11.44
CA LEU A 9 24.76 53.24 11.36
C LEU A 9 24.83 52.20 12.48
N PHE A 10 24.33 52.49 13.69
CA PHE A 10 24.21 51.50 14.76
C PHE A 10 23.16 50.42 14.45
N CYS A 11 22.04 50.79 13.81
CA CYS A 11 21.06 49.80 13.33
C CYS A 11 21.61 48.95 12.17
N ILE A 12 22.40 49.52 11.26
CA ILE A 12 22.98 48.76 10.14
C ILE A 12 24.09 47.81 10.63
N TRP A 13 24.88 48.19 11.64
CA TRP A 13 25.88 47.30 12.23
C TRP A 13 25.30 46.23 13.17
N ASN A 14 24.19 46.51 13.87
CA ASN A 14 23.52 45.47 14.67
C ASN A 14 22.65 44.51 13.84
N PHE A 15 22.32 44.86 12.60
CA PHE A 15 21.72 43.91 11.65
C PHE A 15 22.75 43.06 10.89
N GLN A 16 24.05 43.37 11.00
CA GLN A 16 25.10 42.63 10.30
C GLN A 16 25.69 41.45 11.11
N GLU A 17 25.19 41.21 12.33
CA GLU A 17 25.37 39.93 13.05
C GLU A 17 24.06 39.13 13.19
N CYS A 18 23.01 39.48 12.44
CA CYS A 18 22.03 38.47 12.06
C CYS A 18 22.55 37.74 10.82
N HIS A 19 23.56 36.89 11.03
CA HIS A 19 23.74 35.67 10.23
C HIS A 19 22.52 34.75 10.47
N CYS A 20 21.31 35.25 10.24
CA CYS A 20 20.11 34.45 10.10
C CYS A 20 20.21 33.75 8.74
N CYS A 21 20.79 32.56 8.78
CA CYS A 21 20.38 31.41 7.98
C CYS A 21 20.11 31.72 6.51
N LYS A 22 21.17 32.00 5.76
CA LYS A 22 21.27 31.48 4.40
C LYS A 22 21.84 30.06 4.48
N TRP A 23 21.22 29.20 5.30
CA TRP A 23 21.40 27.76 5.17
C TRP A 23 20.70 27.42 3.86
N SER A 24 21.44 26.94 2.88
CA SER A 24 20.84 26.37 1.69
C SER A 24 19.79 25.35 2.15
N ALA A 25 18.51 25.56 1.84
CA ALA A 25 17.42 24.66 2.20
C ALA A 25 17.59 23.23 1.64
N ASP A 26 18.70 22.98 0.93
CA ASP A 26 19.03 21.74 0.24
C ASP A 26 20.14 20.91 0.92
N HIS A 27 20.71 21.34 2.05
CA HIS A 27 21.74 20.55 2.75
C HIS A 27 21.27 20.06 4.12
N CYS A 28 20.85 18.79 4.14
CA CYS A 28 20.53 18.03 5.34
C CYS A 28 21.83 17.53 6.00
N GLU A 29 21.98 17.78 7.30
CA GLU A 29 23.12 17.25 8.06
C GLU A 29 23.03 15.73 8.23
N CYS A 30 21.82 15.19 8.37
CA CYS A 30 21.61 13.74 8.46
C CYS A 30 21.57 13.10 7.08
N SER A 31 21.95 11.82 7.05
CA SER A 31 21.64 10.90 5.95
C SER A 31 20.13 10.86 5.67
N ASP A 32 19.77 10.47 4.45
CA ASP A 32 18.36 10.34 4.11
C ASP A 32 17.73 9.28 5.01
N ILE A 33 16.61 9.60 5.65
CA ILE A 33 15.87 8.68 6.52
C ILE A 33 15.51 7.37 5.79
N VAL A 34 15.41 7.43 4.46
CA VAL A 34 15.17 6.26 3.61
C VAL A 34 16.30 5.22 3.71
N ASP A 35 17.52 5.61 4.08
CA ASP A 35 18.66 4.68 4.24
C ASP A 35 18.53 3.78 5.49
N ILE A 36 17.72 4.20 6.46
CA ILE A 36 17.45 3.44 7.69
C ILE A 36 16.04 2.84 7.72
N LEU A 37 15.25 3.11 6.68
CA LEU A 37 13.89 2.60 6.47
C LEU A 37 13.92 1.19 5.87
N ARG A 38 13.12 0.28 6.43
CA ARG A 38 13.02 -1.13 5.99
C ARG A 38 11.60 -1.64 6.06
N ARG A 39 11.31 -2.68 5.29
CA ARG A 39 10.11 -3.50 5.48
C ARG A 39 10.28 -4.50 6.65
N PRO A 40 9.17 -5.07 7.14
CA PRO A 40 9.23 -6.22 8.05
C PRO A 40 9.88 -7.40 7.32
N PHE A 41 10.86 -8.04 7.97
CA PHE A 41 11.51 -9.29 7.49
C PHE A 41 12.32 -9.19 6.19
N ASP A 42 12.52 -7.98 5.64
CA ASP A 42 13.25 -7.71 4.40
C ASP A 42 14.01 -6.38 4.53
N ASP A 43 15.16 -6.27 3.86
CA ASP A 43 15.96 -5.03 3.80
C ASP A 43 15.51 -4.10 2.66
N ASP A 44 14.58 -4.53 1.81
CA ASP A 44 13.97 -3.71 0.76
C ASP A 44 12.94 -2.71 1.30
N LYS A 45 12.68 -1.66 0.51
CA LYS A 45 11.77 -0.54 0.78
C LYS A 45 10.63 -0.41 -0.25
N ASP A 46 10.56 -1.31 -1.23
CA ASP A 46 9.53 -1.27 -2.26
C ASP A 46 8.11 -1.29 -1.67
N GLY A 47 7.26 -0.41 -2.20
CA GLY A 47 5.88 -0.24 -1.77
C GLY A 47 5.66 0.64 -0.53
N ILE A 48 6.72 1.19 0.08
CA ILE A 48 6.56 2.21 1.11
C ILE A 48 6.26 3.57 0.45
N LEU A 49 5.18 4.22 0.88
CA LEU A 49 4.75 5.51 0.34
C LEU A 49 5.57 6.64 0.99
N ILE A 50 6.49 7.21 0.21
CA ILE A 50 7.37 8.31 0.64
C ILE A 50 7.09 9.53 -0.23
N SER A 51 6.88 10.69 0.38
CA SER A 51 6.81 11.96 -0.33
C SER A 51 7.64 13.03 0.35
N ASP A 52 8.22 13.93 -0.44
CA ASP A 52 9.00 15.04 0.07
C ASP A 52 8.12 16.08 0.78
N LYS A 53 8.59 16.58 1.92
CA LYS A 53 8.10 17.82 2.55
C LYS A 53 9.17 18.90 2.41
N VAL A 54 8.87 20.09 2.94
CA VAL A 54 9.82 21.20 2.97
C VAL A 54 11.06 20.81 3.79
N GLY A 55 12.24 20.97 3.20
CA GLY A 55 13.52 20.65 3.82
C GLY A 55 13.82 19.15 3.87
N CYS A 56 14.37 18.68 5.00
CA CYS A 56 14.83 17.30 5.20
C CYS A 56 13.77 16.35 5.75
N VAL A 57 12.54 16.83 5.87
CA VAL A 57 11.42 16.07 6.40
C VAL A 57 10.80 15.28 5.25
N ARG A 58 10.55 13.99 5.49
CA ARG A 58 9.76 13.13 4.59
C ARG A 58 8.41 12.85 5.22
N ASN A 59 7.40 12.62 4.39
CA ASN A 59 6.17 11.97 4.81
C ASN A 59 6.30 10.49 4.47
N ILE A 60 6.23 9.61 5.47
CA ILE A 60 6.43 8.17 5.29
C ILE A 60 5.19 7.46 5.81
N THR A 61 4.33 7.01 4.89
CA THR A 61 3.05 6.40 5.28
C THR A 61 3.20 4.90 5.45
N CYS A 62 2.91 4.42 6.66
CA CYS A 62 2.97 3.01 7.04
C CYS A 62 1.62 2.55 7.61
N ARG A 63 1.31 1.27 7.52
CA ARG A 63 0.20 0.66 8.27
C ARG A 63 0.56 0.62 9.74
N ASP A 64 -0.32 1.09 10.61
CA ASP A 64 -0.19 0.91 12.05
C ASP A 64 -0.38 -0.58 12.40
N SER A 65 0.67 -1.21 12.91
CA SER A 65 0.66 -2.64 13.22
C SER A 65 1.84 -3.02 14.11
N THR A 66 1.83 -4.27 14.61
CA THR A 66 2.99 -4.90 15.27
C THR A 66 4.23 -4.97 14.38
N TYR A 67 4.09 -4.69 13.08
CA TYR A 67 5.17 -4.69 12.09
C TYR A 67 5.58 -3.28 11.65
N THR A 68 5.05 -2.24 12.28
CA THR A 68 5.54 -0.87 12.12
C THR A 68 6.04 -0.38 13.46
N TYR A 69 7.35 -0.18 13.57
CA TYR A 69 8.01 0.23 14.81
C TYR A 69 9.38 0.84 14.53
N VAL A 70 9.90 1.60 15.49
CA VAL A 70 11.26 2.14 15.42
C VAL A 70 12.15 1.36 16.38
N ILE A 71 13.28 0.86 15.89
CA ILE A 71 14.30 0.21 16.70
C ILE A 71 15.19 1.30 17.31
N ILE A 72 15.28 1.30 18.63
CA ILE A 72 16.17 2.19 19.40
C ILE A 72 17.13 1.36 20.26
N SER A 73 18.26 1.95 20.64
CA SER A 73 19.16 1.41 21.67
C SER A 73 18.89 2.14 23.00
N PHE A 74 18.92 1.41 24.12
CA PHE A 74 18.78 2.05 25.43
C PHE A 74 20.02 2.87 25.77
N ASP A 75 21.22 2.37 25.48
CA ASP A 75 22.49 3.07 25.73
C ASP A 75 22.59 4.42 25.01
N GLU A 76 21.95 4.55 23.84
CA GLU A 76 21.86 5.79 23.05
C GLU A 76 20.55 6.58 23.32
N SER A 77 19.88 6.31 24.44
CA SER A 77 18.63 6.96 24.83
C SER A 77 18.66 7.55 26.24
N VAL A 78 17.71 8.44 26.52
CA VAL A 78 17.45 8.94 27.89
C VAL A 78 16.63 7.93 28.71
N ILE A 79 16.29 6.78 28.14
CA ILE A 79 15.45 5.77 28.77
C ILE A 79 16.35 4.74 29.44
N ASP A 80 16.21 4.59 30.76
CA ASP A 80 16.94 3.55 31.49
C ASP A 80 16.54 2.16 30.99
N ARG A 81 17.55 1.33 30.70
CA ARG A 81 17.36 -0.07 30.33
C ARG A 81 16.81 -0.86 31.53
N PRO A 82 15.70 -1.60 31.36
CA PRO A 82 15.23 -2.54 32.38
C PRO A 82 16.23 -3.68 32.63
N ASP A 83 16.44 -4.04 33.90
CA ASP A 83 17.40 -5.08 34.32
C ASP A 83 17.12 -6.46 33.68
N ASP A 84 15.86 -6.74 33.38
CA ASP A 84 15.41 -7.99 32.76
C ASP A 84 15.35 -7.95 31.23
N SER A 85 15.79 -6.84 30.61
CA SER A 85 15.89 -6.72 29.17
C SER A 85 16.98 -7.63 28.61
N LEU A 86 16.59 -8.49 27.66
CA LEU A 86 17.47 -9.48 27.04
C LEU A 86 18.63 -8.83 26.28
N ASN A 87 18.38 -7.71 25.63
CA ASN A 87 19.34 -6.96 24.83
C ASN A 87 19.21 -5.46 25.09
N ASP A 88 20.10 -4.68 24.46
CA ASP A 88 20.09 -3.23 24.56
C ASP A 88 19.08 -2.57 23.60
N ILE A 89 18.04 -3.29 23.17
CA ILE A 89 17.13 -2.82 22.12
C ILE A 89 15.71 -2.69 22.65
N ALA A 90 15.04 -1.63 22.21
CA ALA A 90 13.61 -1.43 22.36
C ALA A 90 12.94 -1.10 21.02
N TYR A 91 11.64 -1.32 20.97
CA TYR A 91 10.78 -1.08 19.82
C TYR A 91 9.75 -0.01 20.18
N VAL A 92 9.80 1.14 19.53
CA VAL A 92 8.77 2.18 19.68
C VAL A 92 7.60 1.82 18.78
N ASP A 93 6.47 1.51 19.41
CA ASP A 93 5.36 0.83 18.74
C ASP A 93 4.43 1.84 18.05
N SER A 94 3.98 1.50 16.83
CA SER A 94 3.02 2.33 16.06
C SER A 94 1.55 2.08 16.38
N ALA A 95 1.26 1.09 17.22
CA ALA A 95 -0.08 0.70 17.61
C ALA A 95 -0.10 0.21 19.07
N ASP A 96 -1.26 0.25 19.70
CA ASP A 96 -1.42 -0.28 21.05
C ASP A 96 -1.39 -1.82 21.03
N LEU A 97 -0.26 -2.37 21.46
CA LEU A 97 -0.04 -3.82 21.50
C LEU A 97 -0.79 -4.52 22.66
N ILE A 98 -1.32 -3.77 23.62
CA ILE A 98 -2.05 -4.28 24.78
C ILE A 98 -3.55 -4.39 24.46
N THR A 99 -4.13 -3.35 23.86
CA THR A 99 -5.56 -3.31 23.53
C THR A 99 -5.86 -3.79 22.11
N GLY A 100 -4.86 -3.81 21.22
CA GLY A 100 -5.01 -4.20 19.82
C GLY A 100 -5.74 -3.17 18.96
N VAL A 101 -6.01 -1.97 19.49
CA VAL A 101 -6.68 -0.89 18.76
C VAL A 101 -5.76 -0.35 17.67
N ARG A 102 -6.31 -0.22 16.46
CA ARG A 102 -5.66 0.34 15.27
C ARG A 102 -6.36 1.63 14.85
N THR A 103 -5.57 2.67 14.58
CA THR A 103 -5.97 3.99 14.10
C THR A 103 -5.92 4.15 12.58
N GLY A 104 -5.38 3.16 11.86
CA GLY A 104 -5.21 3.19 10.41
C GLY A 104 -3.83 3.72 9.99
N PRO A 105 -3.61 3.96 8.67
CA PRO A 105 -2.32 4.40 8.15
C PRO A 105 -1.77 5.64 8.86
N VAL A 106 -0.48 5.61 9.18
CA VAL A 106 0.22 6.65 9.95
C VAL A 106 1.43 7.17 9.18
N ASP A 107 1.67 8.48 9.25
CA ASP A 107 2.96 9.07 8.89
C ASP A 107 3.94 8.84 10.05
N VAL A 108 4.88 7.90 9.90
CA VAL A 108 5.78 7.51 11.00
C VAL A 108 6.69 8.66 11.44
N PHE A 109 7.00 9.60 10.54
CA PHE A 109 7.79 10.77 10.87
C PHE A 109 7.05 11.65 11.89
N SER A 110 5.78 11.93 11.63
CA SER A 110 4.91 12.73 12.50
C SER A 110 4.53 12.00 13.78
N LEU A 111 4.24 10.69 13.68
CA LEU A 111 3.79 9.83 14.78
C LEU A 111 4.85 9.75 15.89
N PHE A 112 6.10 9.45 15.51
CA PHE A 112 7.20 9.29 16.45
C PHE A 112 7.96 10.60 16.74
N GLY A 113 7.56 11.69 16.09
CA GLY A 113 8.21 12.99 16.24
C GLY A 113 9.68 12.91 15.87
N MET A 114 9.97 12.39 14.67
CA MET A 114 11.34 12.20 14.20
C MET A 114 12.02 13.54 13.99
N SER A 115 13.25 13.67 14.47
CA SER A 115 14.09 14.85 14.25
C SER A 115 15.53 14.46 13.92
N CYS A 116 16.18 15.31 13.13
CA CYS A 116 17.59 15.19 12.78
C CYS A 116 18.40 16.18 13.63
N GLU A 117 19.40 15.69 14.35
CA GLU A 117 20.33 16.50 15.15
C GLU A 117 21.73 15.87 15.10
N ASN A 118 22.78 16.65 14.83
CA ASN A 118 24.17 16.16 14.81
C ASN A 118 24.36 14.90 13.94
N GLU A 119 23.84 14.94 12.70
CA GLU A 119 23.95 13.86 11.71
C GLU A 119 23.23 12.54 12.09
N LYS A 120 22.44 12.55 13.18
CA LYS A 120 21.70 11.38 13.69
C LYS A 120 20.20 11.65 13.78
N TRP A 121 19.42 10.60 13.59
CA TRP A 121 17.96 10.63 13.70
C TRP A 121 17.50 10.23 15.10
N TYR A 122 16.50 10.91 15.63
CA TYR A 122 15.92 10.67 16.96
C TYR A 122 14.41 10.57 16.91
N VAL A 123 13.83 9.79 17.82
CA VAL A 123 12.40 9.82 18.15
C VAL A 123 12.17 10.57 19.47
N THR A 124 11.09 11.35 19.51
CA THR A 124 10.73 12.19 20.67
C THR A 124 9.30 11.96 21.16
N LYS A 125 8.50 11.17 20.43
CA LYS A 125 7.14 10.80 20.81
C LYS A 125 6.99 9.29 20.87
N TYR A 126 6.28 8.83 21.90
CA TYR A 126 6.02 7.42 22.19
C TYR A 126 4.51 7.21 22.40
N PRO A 127 3.68 7.44 21.37
CA PRO A 127 2.22 7.48 21.50
C PRO A 127 1.62 6.20 22.08
N PHE A 128 2.26 5.05 21.82
CA PHE A 128 1.86 3.74 22.34
C PHE A 128 2.90 3.12 23.28
N GLY A 129 3.87 3.93 23.72
CA GLY A 129 5.01 3.47 24.50
C GLY A 129 6.06 2.75 23.66
N LEU A 130 6.80 1.86 24.32
CA LEU A 130 7.77 0.98 23.69
C LEU A 130 7.69 -0.42 24.27
N SER A 131 8.13 -1.40 23.49
CA SER A 131 8.26 -2.79 23.90
C SER A 131 9.72 -3.26 23.89
N TYR A 132 10.04 -4.23 24.73
CA TYR A 132 11.34 -4.87 24.78
C TYR A 132 11.20 -6.36 25.11
N ASN A 133 12.18 -7.15 24.70
CA ASN A 133 12.16 -8.58 24.90
C ASN A 133 12.87 -8.97 26.19
N THR A 134 12.27 -9.87 26.95
CA THR A 134 12.88 -10.56 28.09
C THR A 134 13.11 -12.03 27.71
N VAL A 135 13.73 -12.81 28.59
CA VAL A 135 13.97 -14.25 28.36
C VAL A 135 12.68 -15.03 28.06
N ASN A 136 11.55 -14.65 28.67
CA ASN A 136 10.31 -15.45 28.63
C ASN A 136 9.13 -14.76 27.93
N SER A 137 9.21 -13.45 27.68
CA SER A 137 8.10 -12.68 27.10
C SER A 137 8.54 -11.33 26.56
N THR A 138 7.64 -10.64 25.86
CA THR A 138 7.75 -9.20 25.59
C THR A 138 7.13 -8.41 26.74
N LYS A 139 7.74 -7.28 27.11
CA LYS A 139 7.23 -6.33 28.11
C LYS A 139 7.11 -4.93 27.51
N TYR A 140 6.32 -4.08 28.14
CA TYR A 140 5.95 -2.77 27.64
C TYR A 140 6.28 -1.68 28.67
N ILE A 141 6.75 -0.53 28.18
CA ILE A 141 6.90 0.71 28.95
C ILE A 141 5.96 1.74 28.33
N THR A 142 4.91 2.11 29.06
CA THR A 142 3.84 3.01 28.57
C THR A 142 3.81 4.36 29.27
N GLY A 143 4.63 4.56 30.31
CA GLY A 143 4.68 5.79 31.10
C GLY A 143 6.10 6.28 31.37
N GLY A 144 6.25 7.55 31.71
CA GLY A 144 7.55 8.17 32.01
C GLY A 144 8.44 8.37 30.79
N LEU A 145 7.84 8.45 29.59
CA LEU A 145 8.52 8.67 28.31
C LEU A 145 8.42 10.13 27.82
N ASP A 146 7.59 10.95 28.46
CA ASP A 146 7.41 12.36 28.09
C ASP A 146 8.72 13.14 28.20
N GLY A 147 9.08 13.82 27.12
CA GLY A 147 10.33 14.58 27.02
C GLY A 147 11.59 13.73 26.86
N LYS A 148 11.46 12.39 26.81
CA LYS A 148 12.60 11.51 26.52
C LYS A 148 12.89 11.48 25.02
N ARG A 149 14.15 11.21 24.68
CA ARG A 149 14.63 11.09 23.31
C ARG A 149 15.47 9.83 23.18
N SER A 150 15.42 9.23 22.00
CA SER A 150 16.17 8.00 21.68
C SER A 150 16.69 8.06 20.25
N GLU A 151 17.94 7.68 20.05
CA GLU A 151 18.53 7.56 18.71
C GLU A 151 17.86 6.42 17.92
N ILE A 152 17.59 6.67 16.65
CA ILE A 152 16.99 5.71 15.73
C ILE A 152 18.08 4.81 15.15
N GLY A 153 17.98 3.52 15.41
CA GLY A 153 18.76 2.52 14.69
C GLY A 153 18.15 2.18 13.34
N LYS A 154 16.85 1.83 13.32
CA LYS A 154 16.11 1.46 12.11
C LYS A 154 14.64 1.85 12.22
N VAL A 155 14.02 2.18 11.10
CA VAL A 155 12.56 2.36 10.99
C VAL A 155 11.99 1.17 10.24
N ILE A 156 11.17 0.35 10.91
CA ILE A 156 10.44 -0.73 10.27
C ILE A 156 9.06 -0.19 9.91
N CYS A 157 8.74 -0.22 8.63
CA CYS A 157 7.49 0.29 8.08
C CYS A 157 6.76 -0.84 7.36
N ASN A 158 5.63 -1.26 7.91
CA ASN A 158 4.72 -2.14 7.20
C ASN A 158 3.98 -1.34 6.13
N PRO A 159 4.09 -1.65 4.84
CA PRO A 159 3.39 -0.92 3.78
C PRO A 159 1.87 -0.89 3.99
N VAL A 160 1.22 0.22 3.64
CA VAL A 160 -0.24 0.42 3.82
C VAL A 160 -1.07 -0.60 3.03
N ASN A 161 -0.54 -1.08 1.93
CA ASN A 161 -0.79 -2.33 1.22
C ASN A 161 0.37 -2.37 0.21
N PRO A 162 0.87 -3.54 -0.22
CA PRO A 162 1.82 -3.56 -1.32
C PRO A 162 1.17 -2.89 -2.55
N PRO A 163 1.93 -2.19 -3.42
CA PRO A 163 1.49 -2.02 -4.80
C PRO A 163 1.14 -3.43 -5.27
N CYS A 164 -0.07 -3.62 -5.78
CA CYS A 164 -0.64 -4.92 -6.12
C CYS A 164 0.44 -5.91 -6.56
N GLU A 165 0.64 -6.99 -5.80
CA GLU A 165 1.68 -7.97 -6.17
C GLU A 165 1.31 -8.75 -7.45
N CYS A 166 0.09 -8.55 -7.96
CA CYS A 166 -0.35 -9.07 -9.23
C CYS A 166 0.34 -8.33 -10.39
N SER A 167 0.47 -9.00 -11.53
CA SER A 167 0.85 -8.34 -12.77
C SER A 167 -0.12 -7.20 -13.10
N ASP A 168 0.30 -6.28 -13.97
CA ASP A 168 -0.63 -5.27 -14.46
C ASP A 168 -1.84 -5.97 -15.09
N ILE A 169 -3.05 -5.57 -14.72
CA ILE A 169 -4.27 -6.15 -15.25
C ILE A 169 -4.37 -5.93 -16.77
N VAL A 170 -3.70 -4.89 -17.29
CA VAL A 170 -3.62 -4.58 -18.72
C VAL A 170 -2.88 -5.69 -19.49
N ASP A 171 -1.99 -6.42 -18.82
CA ASP A 171 -1.29 -7.56 -19.41
C ASP A 171 -2.22 -8.76 -19.66
N LEU A 172 -3.35 -8.83 -18.94
CA LEU A 172 -4.36 -9.87 -19.13
C LEU A 172 -5.31 -9.59 -20.31
N PHE A 173 -5.29 -8.38 -20.89
CA PHE A 173 -6.12 -8.10 -22.07
C PHE A 173 -5.68 -8.92 -23.27
N ASP A 174 -6.66 -9.53 -23.94
CA ASP A 174 -6.51 -10.24 -25.21
C ASP A 174 -5.88 -9.33 -26.28
N ASP A 175 -5.12 -9.94 -27.19
CA ASP A 175 -4.52 -9.32 -28.37
C ASP A 175 -5.58 -8.68 -29.28
N HIS A 176 -6.81 -9.17 -29.23
CA HIS A 176 -7.96 -8.58 -29.95
C HIS A 176 -8.50 -7.29 -29.31
N SER A 177 -8.15 -7.01 -28.05
CA SER A 177 -8.57 -5.80 -27.35
C SER A 177 -7.64 -4.65 -27.70
N ASP A 178 -8.18 -3.57 -28.27
CA ASP A 178 -7.40 -2.35 -28.54
C ASP A 178 -7.13 -1.61 -27.22
N LYS A 179 -6.08 -2.03 -26.50
CA LYS A 179 -5.69 -1.52 -25.18
C LYS A 179 -5.56 0.00 -25.13
N SER A 180 -5.24 0.64 -26.27
CA SER A 180 -5.11 2.10 -26.37
C SER A 180 -6.44 2.85 -26.27
N LYS A 181 -7.56 2.16 -26.49
CA LYS A 181 -8.92 2.73 -26.48
C LYS A 181 -9.73 2.33 -25.24
N ILE A 182 -9.18 1.48 -24.36
CA ILE A 182 -9.86 1.02 -23.16
C ILE A 182 -9.54 1.98 -22.02
N PRO A 183 -10.51 2.72 -21.47
CA PRO A 183 -10.28 3.59 -20.33
C PRO A 183 -10.00 2.74 -19.09
N VAL A 184 -8.79 2.88 -18.54
CA VAL A 184 -8.38 2.30 -17.26
C VAL A 184 -8.04 3.43 -16.29
N THR A 185 -8.57 3.38 -15.07
CA THR A 185 -8.29 4.37 -14.03
C THR A 185 -7.96 3.65 -12.73
N ASP A 186 -6.86 4.03 -12.08
CA ASP A 186 -6.50 3.51 -10.76
C ASP A 186 -7.42 4.11 -9.69
N LYS A 187 -7.91 3.27 -8.78
CA LYS A 187 -8.65 3.66 -7.57
C LYS A 187 -7.78 3.35 -6.34
N ASP A 188 -8.36 3.46 -5.14
CA ASP A 188 -7.66 3.17 -3.90
C ASP A 188 -7.22 1.70 -3.82
N GLY A 189 -5.96 1.46 -3.44
CA GLY A 189 -5.42 0.11 -3.28
C GLY A 189 -5.19 -0.60 -4.64
N CYS A 190 -5.81 -1.76 -4.82
CA CYS A 190 -5.74 -2.56 -6.06
C CYS A 190 -6.96 -2.44 -6.96
N ASP A 191 -7.88 -1.58 -6.57
CA ASP A 191 -9.09 -1.39 -7.32
C ASP A 191 -8.79 -0.57 -8.57
N LYS A 192 -9.40 -0.98 -9.68
CA LYS A 192 -9.36 -0.24 -10.92
C LYS A 192 -10.78 0.08 -11.37
N SER A 193 -10.90 1.05 -12.26
CA SER A 193 -12.05 1.21 -13.12
C SER A 193 -11.61 0.82 -14.53
N ILE A 194 -12.32 -0.11 -15.15
CA ILE A 194 -12.03 -0.53 -16.53
C ILE A 194 -13.33 -0.49 -17.31
N THR A 195 -13.45 0.46 -18.23
CA THR A 195 -14.70 0.66 -18.98
C THR A 195 -14.67 -0.12 -20.29
N CYS A 196 -15.60 -1.05 -20.46
CA CYS A 196 -15.82 -1.81 -21.69
C CYS A 196 -17.30 -1.71 -22.10
N ASP A 197 -17.59 -1.76 -23.40
CA ASP A 197 -18.97 -1.98 -23.85
C ASP A 197 -19.38 -3.43 -23.63
N ALA A 198 -20.55 -3.67 -23.02
CA ALA A 198 -21.14 -5.00 -22.94
C ALA A 198 -21.30 -5.57 -24.36
N ASP A 199 -20.76 -6.76 -24.60
CA ASP A 199 -20.78 -7.39 -25.92
C ASP A 199 -20.72 -8.92 -25.80
N GLU A 200 -21.54 -9.59 -26.60
CA GLU A 200 -21.67 -11.05 -26.62
C GLU A 200 -20.36 -11.78 -26.95
N TYR A 201 -19.55 -11.21 -27.84
CA TYR A 201 -18.39 -11.90 -28.40
C TYR A 201 -17.08 -11.23 -28.00
N PHE A 202 -17.12 -9.97 -27.56
CA PHE A 202 -15.91 -9.15 -27.39
C PHE A 202 -15.71 -8.63 -25.98
N THR A 203 -16.64 -8.88 -25.04
CA THR A 203 -16.45 -8.51 -23.63
C THR A 203 -16.80 -9.69 -22.72
N TYR A 204 -15.78 -10.35 -22.18
CA TYR A 204 -15.90 -11.48 -21.27
C TYR A 204 -14.59 -11.68 -20.48
N ILE A 205 -14.67 -12.43 -19.38
CA ILE A 205 -13.48 -12.83 -18.59
C ILE A 205 -13.23 -14.31 -18.78
N THR A 206 -12.04 -14.70 -19.25
CA THR A 206 -11.64 -16.10 -19.26
C THR A 206 -11.08 -16.47 -17.89
N ILE A 207 -11.60 -17.56 -17.33
CA ILE A 207 -11.15 -18.15 -16.09
C ILE A 207 -10.63 -19.57 -16.32
N SER A 208 -9.78 -20.04 -15.40
CA SER A 208 -9.39 -21.46 -15.35
C SER A 208 -10.17 -22.20 -14.27
N PHE A 209 -10.74 -23.37 -14.60
CA PHE A 209 -11.38 -24.23 -13.59
C PHE A 209 -10.38 -24.73 -12.53
N ASN A 210 -9.10 -24.89 -12.87
CA ASN A 210 -8.06 -25.35 -11.92
C ASN A 210 -7.73 -24.30 -10.87
N GLY A 211 -7.91 -23.02 -11.21
CA GLY A 211 -7.73 -21.88 -10.30
C GLY A 211 -9.06 -21.38 -9.73
N SER A 212 -10.10 -22.22 -9.72
CA SER A 212 -11.46 -21.83 -9.36
C SER A 212 -12.07 -22.72 -8.28
N GLU A 213 -12.97 -22.13 -7.49
CA GLU A 213 -13.88 -22.83 -6.57
C GLU A 213 -15.14 -23.40 -7.26
N ILE A 214 -15.25 -23.17 -8.57
CA ILE A 214 -16.29 -23.74 -9.44
C ILE A 214 -15.81 -25.10 -9.93
N VAL A 215 -16.62 -26.13 -9.70
CA VAL A 215 -16.31 -27.49 -10.14
C VAL A 215 -16.40 -27.57 -11.65
N ARG A 216 -15.31 -28.04 -12.28
CA ARG A 216 -15.26 -28.31 -13.72
C ARG A 216 -16.31 -29.37 -14.10
N PRO A 217 -17.16 -29.12 -15.10
CA PRO A 217 -18.02 -30.15 -15.69
C PRO A 217 -17.20 -31.26 -16.37
N ASP A 218 -17.66 -32.51 -16.26
CA ASP A 218 -16.97 -33.68 -16.82
C ASP A 218 -16.87 -33.65 -18.36
N ASP A 219 -17.83 -32.99 -19.01
CA ASP A 219 -17.91 -32.83 -20.46
C ASP A 219 -17.23 -31.55 -20.96
N SER A 220 -16.58 -30.78 -20.08
CA SER A 220 -15.83 -29.58 -20.45
C SER A 220 -14.61 -29.93 -21.30
N HIS A 221 -14.35 -29.08 -22.29
CA HIS A 221 -13.18 -29.16 -23.16
C HIS A 221 -11.84 -29.19 -22.39
N LYS A 222 -10.79 -29.71 -23.04
CA LYS A 222 -9.50 -30.05 -22.42
C LYS A 222 -8.66 -28.84 -22.03
N ASP A 223 -8.98 -27.66 -22.54
CA ASP A 223 -8.34 -26.39 -22.15
C ASP A 223 -8.63 -25.98 -20.71
N ASN A 224 -9.68 -26.52 -20.09
CA ASN A 224 -10.04 -26.25 -18.69
C ASN A 224 -10.40 -24.78 -18.45
N GLU A 225 -10.99 -24.14 -19.46
CA GLU A 225 -11.39 -22.74 -19.43
C GLU A 225 -12.91 -22.56 -19.35
N ALA A 226 -13.32 -21.42 -18.81
CA ALA A 226 -14.69 -20.94 -18.87
C ALA A 226 -14.71 -19.42 -19.08
N TYR A 227 -15.83 -18.89 -19.55
CA TYR A 227 -15.99 -17.49 -19.94
C TYR A 227 -17.12 -16.88 -19.13
N VAL A 228 -16.80 -15.84 -18.35
CA VAL A 228 -17.77 -15.08 -17.56
C VAL A 228 -18.34 -13.96 -18.43
N ASP A 229 -19.65 -13.99 -18.60
CA ASP A 229 -20.32 -13.22 -19.66
C ASP A 229 -20.64 -11.80 -19.22
N SER A 230 -20.44 -10.85 -20.15
CA SER A 230 -20.84 -9.45 -19.94
C SER A 230 -22.30 -9.18 -20.27
N ILE A 231 -22.96 -10.14 -20.92
CA ILE A 231 -24.37 -10.10 -21.27
C ILE A 231 -25.08 -11.38 -20.87
N ASN A 232 -26.39 -11.29 -20.70
CA ASN A 232 -27.28 -12.42 -20.61
C ASN A 232 -27.63 -12.90 -22.02
N HIS A 233 -27.16 -14.09 -22.43
CA HIS A 233 -27.47 -14.65 -23.75
C HIS A 233 -28.96 -14.92 -24.00
N GLN A 234 -29.79 -14.99 -22.95
CA GLN A 234 -31.24 -15.21 -23.07
C GLN A 234 -32.02 -13.91 -23.27
N THR A 235 -31.61 -12.82 -22.60
CA THR A 235 -32.34 -11.54 -22.61
C THR A 235 -31.64 -10.44 -23.41
N GLY A 236 -30.34 -10.56 -23.66
CA GLY A 236 -29.51 -9.57 -24.36
C GLY A 236 -29.24 -8.29 -23.56
N GLU A 237 -29.41 -8.33 -22.24
CA GLU A 237 -29.00 -7.27 -21.29
C GLU A 237 -27.67 -7.63 -20.65
N PRO A 238 -26.76 -6.68 -20.36
CA PRO A 238 -26.84 -5.24 -20.49
C PRO A 238 -26.43 -4.79 -21.89
N ARG A 239 -26.69 -3.53 -22.20
CA ARG A 239 -26.22 -2.87 -23.42
C ARG A 239 -25.58 -1.55 -23.03
N GLY A 240 -24.34 -1.33 -23.47
CA GLY A 240 -23.57 -0.10 -23.22
C GLY A 240 -22.36 -0.29 -22.29
N PRO A 241 -21.71 0.81 -21.91
CA PRO A 241 -20.46 0.78 -21.16
C PRO A 241 -20.69 0.28 -19.73
N LEU A 242 -19.79 -0.58 -19.26
CA LEU A 242 -19.76 -1.08 -17.89
C LEU A 242 -18.33 -1.08 -17.34
N ASP A 243 -18.22 -0.87 -16.03
CA ASP A 243 -16.95 -1.02 -15.32
C ASP A 243 -16.72 -2.51 -15.01
N ILE A 244 -15.97 -3.22 -15.85
CA ILE A 244 -15.80 -4.68 -15.75
C ILE A 244 -15.17 -5.08 -14.41
N PHE A 245 -14.35 -4.21 -13.82
CA PHE A 245 -13.68 -4.48 -12.55
C PHE A 245 -14.71 -4.66 -11.42
N SER A 246 -15.62 -3.70 -11.27
CA SER A 246 -16.67 -3.75 -10.24
C SER A 246 -17.80 -4.72 -10.60
N PHE A 247 -18.09 -4.87 -11.89
CA PHE A 247 -19.12 -5.74 -12.43
C PHE A 247 -18.84 -7.22 -12.11
N TYR A 248 -17.61 -7.70 -12.36
CA TYR A 248 -17.20 -9.08 -12.05
C TYR A 248 -16.62 -9.25 -10.64
N GLY A 249 -16.50 -8.17 -9.87
CA GLY A 249 -15.93 -8.20 -8.52
C GLY A 249 -14.48 -8.67 -8.55
N MET A 250 -13.66 -8.01 -9.37
CA MET A 250 -12.26 -8.36 -9.54
C MET A 250 -11.45 -8.04 -8.28
N SER A 251 -10.53 -8.92 -7.90
CA SER A 251 -9.59 -8.69 -6.80
C SER A 251 -8.20 -9.26 -7.11
N CYS A 252 -7.17 -8.63 -6.52
CA CYS A 252 -5.80 -9.13 -6.55
C CYS A 252 -5.47 -9.83 -5.23
N GLU A 253 -5.13 -11.11 -5.29
CA GLU A 253 -4.74 -11.91 -4.13
C GLU A 253 -3.63 -12.89 -4.50
N ASN A 254 -2.62 -13.08 -3.65
CA ASN A 254 -1.54 -14.06 -3.88
C ASN A 254 -0.90 -13.95 -5.30
N LYS A 255 -0.67 -12.72 -5.78
CA LYS A 255 -0.06 -12.41 -7.09
C LYS A 255 -0.91 -12.80 -8.31
N LYS A 256 -2.19 -13.10 -8.12
CA LYS A 256 -3.14 -13.48 -9.18
C LYS A 256 -4.42 -12.66 -9.12
N TRP A 257 -5.01 -12.45 -10.28
CA TRP A 257 -6.31 -11.77 -10.40
C TRP A 257 -7.43 -12.79 -10.34
N TYR A 258 -8.52 -12.44 -9.66
CA TYR A 258 -9.71 -13.28 -9.51
C TYR A 258 -10.98 -12.50 -9.79
N VAL A 259 -12.03 -13.20 -10.20
CA VAL A 259 -13.43 -12.72 -10.19
C VAL A 259 -14.22 -13.41 -9.08
N THR A 260 -15.26 -12.73 -8.59
CA THR A 260 -16.14 -13.24 -7.51
C THR A 260 -17.64 -13.03 -7.77
N LYS A 261 -18.00 -12.30 -8.82
CA LYS A 261 -19.39 -12.08 -9.24
C LYS A 261 -19.61 -12.64 -10.63
N TYR A 262 -20.77 -13.26 -10.83
CA TYR A 262 -21.15 -13.88 -12.09
C TYR A 262 -22.54 -13.41 -12.50
N PRO A 263 -22.72 -12.13 -12.86
CA PRO A 263 -24.06 -11.54 -13.05
C PRO A 263 -24.96 -12.31 -14.02
N PHE A 264 -24.35 -12.96 -15.03
CA PHE A 264 -25.06 -13.79 -16.02
C PHE A 264 -24.60 -15.24 -16.03
N GLY A 265 -23.85 -15.66 -15.02
CA GLY A 265 -23.20 -16.97 -15.00
C GLY A 265 -21.93 -16.98 -15.85
N LEU A 266 -21.61 -18.17 -16.34
CA LEU A 266 -20.48 -18.40 -17.24
C LEU A 266 -20.83 -19.48 -18.25
N HIS A 267 -20.12 -19.52 -19.37
CA HIS A 267 -20.20 -20.62 -20.33
C HIS A 267 -18.85 -21.30 -20.55
N TYR A 268 -18.89 -22.53 -21.05
CA TYR A 268 -17.70 -23.30 -21.42
C TYR A 268 -17.99 -24.12 -22.67
N TYR A 269 -16.94 -24.47 -23.41
CA TYR A 269 -17.06 -25.38 -24.56
C TYR A 269 -17.11 -26.83 -24.08
N ALA A 270 -18.07 -27.59 -24.61
CA ALA A 270 -18.05 -29.04 -24.46
C ALA A 270 -16.88 -29.66 -25.26
N GLU A 271 -16.50 -30.91 -24.95
CA GLU A 271 -15.34 -31.60 -25.55
C GLU A 271 -15.34 -31.62 -27.09
N ASP A 272 -16.49 -31.50 -27.74
CA ASP A 272 -16.63 -31.48 -29.19
C ASP A 272 -16.48 -30.09 -29.84
N HIS A 273 -16.36 -29.01 -29.05
CA HIS A 273 -16.38 -27.60 -29.49
C HIS A 273 -17.61 -27.21 -30.34
N VAL A 274 -18.66 -28.04 -30.37
CA VAL A 274 -19.85 -27.78 -31.20
C VAL A 274 -20.88 -26.98 -30.42
N GLU A 275 -20.94 -27.17 -29.10
CA GLU A 275 -21.94 -26.54 -28.23
C GLU A 275 -21.26 -25.87 -27.03
N PHE A 276 -21.65 -24.62 -26.74
CA PHE A 276 -21.31 -23.97 -25.47
C PHE A 276 -22.43 -24.23 -24.46
N LYS A 277 -22.04 -24.60 -23.26
CA LYS A 277 -22.96 -24.88 -22.15
C LYS A 277 -22.83 -23.81 -21.09
N HIS A 278 -23.94 -23.46 -20.47
CA HIS A 278 -23.99 -22.42 -19.45
C HIS A 278 -24.08 -23.02 -18.06
N ILE A 279 -23.37 -22.41 -17.12
CA ILE A 279 -23.50 -22.65 -15.68
C ILE A 279 -24.15 -21.42 -15.08
N THR A 280 -25.32 -21.60 -14.47
CA THR A 280 -26.08 -20.53 -13.80
C THR A 280 -26.49 -20.99 -12.40
N GLY A 281 -26.59 -20.06 -11.45
CA GLY A 281 -26.96 -20.32 -10.05
C GLY A 281 -25.80 -20.69 -9.13
N ASP A 282 -25.86 -20.26 -7.87
CA ASP A 282 -24.90 -20.55 -6.78
C ASP A 282 -23.41 -20.28 -7.10
N LEU A 283 -23.13 -19.25 -7.90
CA LEU A 283 -21.76 -18.84 -8.25
C LEU A 283 -21.26 -17.62 -7.46
N ASP A 284 -22.16 -16.77 -6.97
CA ASP A 284 -21.76 -15.53 -6.32
C ASP A 284 -20.93 -15.78 -5.05
N GLY A 285 -19.80 -15.08 -4.96
CA GLY A 285 -18.82 -15.25 -3.90
C GLY A 285 -17.81 -16.37 -4.14
N LYS A 286 -18.04 -17.27 -5.11
CA LYS A 286 -17.02 -18.23 -5.54
C LYS A 286 -15.89 -17.51 -6.25
N LYS A 287 -14.67 -17.91 -5.97
CA LYS A 287 -13.47 -17.30 -6.56
C LYS A 287 -13.01 -18.05 -7.79
N SER A 288 -12.64 -17.33 -8.85
CA SER A 288 -12.01 -17.92 -10.05
C SER A 288 -10.86 -17.09 -10.59
N GLU A 289 -9.71 -17.73 -10.82
CA GLU A 289 -8.51 -17.11 -11.38
C GLU A 289 -8.76 -16.63 -12.80
N ILE A 290 -8.45 -15.36 -13.06
CA ILE A 290 -8.51 -14.73 -14.39
C ILE A 290 -7.26 -15.12 -15.17
N THR A 291 -7.46 -15.69 -16.37
CA THR A 291 -6.37 -15.97 -17.32
C THR A 291 -6.33 -14.94 -18.44
N LYS A 292 -7.49 -14.38 -18.83
CA LYS A 292 -7.60 -13.43 -19.95
C LYS A 292 -8.80 -12.51 -19.78
N ILE A 293 -8.71 -11.32 -20.35
CA ILE A 293 -9.79 -10.33 -20.42
C ILE A 293 -10.02 -9.95 -21.88
N ALA A 294 -11.22 -10.23 -22.39
CA ALA A 294 -11.69 -9.63 -23.63
C ALA A 294 -12.50 -8.38 -23.27
N CYS A 295 -12.19 -7.26 -23.91
CA CYS A 295 -12.87 -6.00 -23.68
C CYS A 295 -13.09 -5.27 -24.99
N LYS A 296 -14.37 -5.08 -25.36
CA LYS A 296 -14.75 -4.17 -26.43
C LYS A 296 -14.60 -2.72 -25.94
N PRO A 297 -13.77 -1.90 -26.59
CA PRO A 297 -13.66 -0.50 -26.23
C PRO A 297 -15.01 0.22 -26.38
N PRO A 298 -15.35 1.14 -25.47
CA PRO A 298 -16.59 1.89 -25.57
C PRO A 298 -16.65 2.72 -26.86
N GLY A 299 -17.82 2.74 -27.50
CA GLY A 299 -18.07 3.62 -28.65
C GLY A 299 -17.91 5.10 -28.29
N ILE A 300 -17.09 5.83 -29.05
CA ILE A 300 -16.93 7.30 -28.96
C ILE A 300 -18.13 7.99 -29.63
#